data_AF-A0A6V8KMX5-F1
#
_entry.id   AF-A0A6V8KMX5-F1
#
_cell.length_a   1.000
_cell.length_b   1.000
_cell.length_c   1.000
_cell.angle_alpha   90.00
_cell.angle_beta   90.00
_cell.angle_gamma   90.00
#
_symmetry.space_group_name_H-M   'P 1'
#
loop_
_entity.id
_entity.type
_entity.pdbx_description
1 polymer ?
#
loop_
_entity_poly.entity_id
_entity_poly.type
_entity_poly.pdbx_seq_one_letter_code
_entity_poly.pdbx_strand_id
1 'polypeptide(L)'
;MSAADRRAAVVADHAPGDIRTATSASAGDPIEPRGVAASRLGPGARAALDRLVTLYLDRMRPELAGREYARIASGEQWFAWEGPTRPGGRHYYRVQGEDLLIEYDNTSDDGNHAHTVLRRPHGEFGADVLAAHRASTHHH
;
A
#
# COMPACT_ATOMS: atom_id res chain seq x y z
N MET A 1 17.80 6.58 8.87
CA MET A 1 17.14 7.29 7.75
C MET A 1 17.70 8.70 7.70
N SER A 2 18.09 9.20 6.53
CA SER A 2 18.58 10.60 6.43
C SER A 2 17.42 11.60 6.58
N ALA A 3 17.73 12.86 6.88
CA ALA A 3 16.72 13.91 6.94
C ALA A 3 16.06 14.17 5.57
N ALA A 4 16.81 13.97 4.47
CA ALA A 4 16.30 14.09 3.11
C ALA A 4 15.30 12.97 2.77
N ASP A 5 15.62 11.72 3.13
CA ASP A 5 14.71 10.59 2.89
C ASP A 5 13.44 10.70 3.75
N ARG A 6 13.57 11.19 4.99
CA ARG A 6 12.39 11.46 5.83
C ARG A 6 11.47 12.50 5.20
N ARG A 7 12.04 13.60 4.65
CA ARG A 7 11.25 14.62 3.94
C ARG A 7 10.63 14.09 2.66
N ALA A 8 11.32 13.19 1.94
CA ALA A 8 10.74 12.55 0.77
C ALA A 8 9.60 11.59 1.15
N ALA A 9 9.70 10.90 2.28
CA ALA A 9 8.68 9.97 2.76
C ALA A 9 7.40 10.68 3.25
N VAL A 10 7.53 11.83 3.91
CA VAL A 10 6.37 12.62 4.39
C VAL A 10 5.83 13.47 3.24
N VAL A 11 4.71 13.05 2.65
CA VAL A 11 4.16 13.67 1.44
C VAL A 11 3.01 14.63 1.73
N ALA A 12 2.46 14.63 2.95
CA ALA A 12 1.48 15.60 3.42
C ALA A 12 1.55 15.78 4.94
N ASP A 13 1.28 17.00 5.41
CA ASP A 13 1.25 17.33 6.85
C ASP A 13 0.00 16.79 7.57
N HIS A 14 -1.06 16.49 6.82
CA HIS A 14 -2.33 15.97 7.30
C HIS A 14 -2.64 14.63 6.64
N ALA A 15 -3.08 13.67 7.45
CA ALA A 15 -3.63 12.42 6.95
C ALA A 15 -4.99 12.66 6.25
N PRO A 16 -5.39 11.77 5.32
CA PRO A 16 -6.75 11.76 4.78
C PRO A 16 -7.79 11.44 5.88
N GLY A 17 -9.07 11.43 5.52
CA GLY A 17 -10.13 11.00 6.46
C GLY A 17 -10.39 9.49 6.45
N ASP A 18 -9.75 8.75 5.55
CA ASP A 18 -9.83 7.31 5.36
C ASP A 18 -8.70 6.85 4.42
N ILE A 19 -8.53 5.53 4.21
CA ILE A 19 -7.64 4.98 3.17
C ILE A 19 -7.97 5.57 1.79
N ARG A 20 -6.94 5.84 0.97
CA ARG A 20 -7.13 6.58 -0.29
C ARG A 20 -7.96 5.80 -1.31
N THR A 21 -7.87 4.47 -1.32
CA THR A 21 -8.65 3.66 -2.27
C THR A 21 -10.09 3.36 -1.82
N ALA A 22 -10.39 3.50 -0.51
CA ALA A 22 -11.72 3.31 0.09
C ALA A 22 -12.52 2.15 -0.54
N THR A 23 -13.72 2.43 -1.04
CA THR A 23 -14.62 1.45 -1.68
C THR A 23 -14.40 1.30 -3.19
N SER A 24 -13.33 1.85 -3.74
CA SER A 24 -13.05 1.77 -5.17
C SER A 24 -12.84 0.33 -5.63
N ALA A 25 -13.47 -0.03 -6.75
CA ALA A 25 -13.28 -1.33 -7.40
C ALA A 25 -11.87 -1.52 -8.00
N SER A 26 -11.12 -0.44 -8.18
CA SER A 26 -9.73 -0.48 -8.67
C SER A 26 -8.89 0.59 -7.97
N ALA A 27 -7.63 0.27 -7.68
CA ALA A 27 -6.65 1.23 -7.20
C ALA A 27 -6.06 2.13 -8.32
N GLY A 28 -6.41 1.86 -9.59
CA GLY A 28 -5.76 2.41 -10.78
C GLY A 28 -4.52 1.61 -11.19
N ASP A 29 -4.21 1.60 -12.50
CA ASP A 29 -3.02 0.96 -13.06
C ASP A 29 -2.44 1.83 -14.21
N PRO A 30 -1.19 2.32 -14.11
CA PRO A 30 -0.28 2.18 -12.99
C PRO A 30 -0.67 3.09 -11.81
N ILE A 31 -0.43 2.64 -10.58
CA ILE A 31 -0.52 3.50 -9.41
C ILE A 31 0.70 4.43 -9.40
N GLU A 32 0.49 5.74 -9.36
CA GLU A 32 1.59 6.71 -9.27
C GLU A 32 2.41 6.47 -7.97
N PRO A 33 3.73 6.21 -8.06
CA PRO A 33 4.60 6.07 -6.91
C PRO A 33 4.60 7.33 -6.03
N ARG A 34 4.51 7.15 -4.72
CA ARG A 34 4.55 8.27 -3.75
C ARG A 34 5.63 8.04 -2.71
N GLY A 35 6.27 9.12 -2.29
CA GLY A 35 7.20 9.12 -1.18
C GLY A 35 8.62 8.72 -1.57
N VAL A 36 9.25 7.85 -0.77
CA VAL A 36 10.65 7.43 -0.93
C VAL A 36 10.75 6.00 -1.45
N ALA A 37 11.61 5.79 -2.46
CA ALA A 37 11.94 4.46 -2.98
C ALA A 37 12.75 3.65 -1.97
N ALA A 38 12.52 2.34 -1.88
CA ALA A 38 13.18 1.44 -0.94
C ALA A 38 14.69 1.31 -1.23
N SER A 39 15.12 1.49 -2.48
CA SER A 39 16.54 1.59 -2.87
C SER A 39 17.26 2.81 -2.29
N ARG A 40 16.54 3.88 -1.93
CA ARG A 40 17.11 5.10 -1.31
C ARG A 40 17.19 5.02 0.21
N LEU A 41 16.55 4.02 0.82
CA LEU A 41 16.55 3.86 2.27
C LEU A 41 17.87 3.27 2.76
N GLY A 42 18.44 3.88 3.80
CA GLY A 42 19.54 3.25 4.53
C GLY A 42 19.11 1.94 5.23
N PRO A 43 20.05 1.06 5.62
CA PRO A 43 19.77 -0.32 6.02
C PRO A 43 18.70 -0.48 7.10
N GLY A 44 18.71 0.37 8.14
CA GLY A 44 17.73 0.30 9.22
C GLY A 44 16.31 0.67 8.81
N ALA A 45 16.16 1.65 7.89
CA ALA A 45 14.85 2.04 7.38
C ALA A 45 14.32 1.02 6.36
N ARG A 46 15.21 0.47 5.53
CA ARG A 46 14.88 -0.64 4.64
C ARG A 46 14.37 -1.85 5.42
N ALA A 47 15.09 -2.27 6.46
CA ALA A 47 14.66 -3.38 7.31
C ALA A 47 13.32 -3.10 8.03
N ALA A 48 13.00 -1.84 8.33
CA ALA A 48 11.70 -1.48 8.90
C ALA A 48 10.57 -1.60 7.87
N LEU A 49 10.80 -1.18 6.62
CA LEU A 49 9.86 -1.36 5.52
C LEU A 49 9.64 -2.86 5.23
N ASP A 50 10.71 -3.65 5.19
CA ASP A 50 10.62 -5.10 4.94
C ASP A 50 9.78 -5.78 6.04
N ARG A 51 10.04 -5.45 7.32
CA ARG A 51 9.21 -5.93 8.45
C ARG A 51 7.76 -5.51 8.33
N LEU A 52 7.50 -4.28 7.89
CA LEU A 52 6.14 -3.78 7.69
C LEU A 52 5.40 -4.60 6.64
N VAL A 53 6.01 -4.83 5.47
CA VAL A 53 5.43 -5.68 4.41
C VAL A 53 5.20 -7.10 4.93
N THR A 54 6.15 -7.66 5.67
CA THR A 54 6.02 -8.98 6.28
C THR A 54 4.82 -9.09 7.21
N LEU A 55 4.56 -8.09 8.06
CA LEU A 55 3.39 -8.06 8.94
C LEU A 55 2.07 -8.15 8.18
N TYR A 56 2.03 -7.70 6.92
CA TYR A 56 0.84 -7.80 6.07
C TYR A 56 0.73 -9.15 5.39
N LEU A 57 1.80 -9.64 4.78
CA LEU A 57 1.78 -10.89 4.02
C LEU A 57 1.61 -12.12 4.92
N ASP A 58 2.18 -12.09 6.12
CA ASP A 58 2.10 -13.21 7.07
C ASP A 58 0.71 -13.37 7.70
N ARG A 59 -0.23 -12.48 7.41
CA ARG A 59 -1.66 -12.69 7.74
C ARG A 59 -2.33 -13.69 6.79
N MET A 60 -1.72 -13.97 5.65
CA MET A 60 -2.19 -14.98 4.70
C MET A 60 -1.73 -16.37 5.12
N ARG A 61 -2.34 -17.40 4.54
CA ARG A 61 -1.83 -18.78 4.68
C ARG A 61 -0.39 -18.86 4.16
N PRO A 62 0.50 -19.65 4.77
CA PRO A 62 1.93 -19.70 4.41
C PRO A 62 2.19 -19.91 2.91
N GLU A 63 1.40 -20.76 2.26
CA GLU A 63 1.55 -21.03 0.82
C GLU A 63 1.22 -19.82 -0.05
N LEU A 64 0.26 -18.99 0.38
CA LEU A 64 -0.09 -17.73 -0.29
C LEU A 64 0.95 -16.66 0.01
N ALA A 65 1.34 -16.49 1.27
CA ALA A 65 2.36 -15.54 1.68
C ALA A 65 3.66 -15.74 0.88
N GLY A 66 4.13 -16.99 0.74
CA GLY A 66 5.32 -17.32 -0.05
C GLY A 66 5.22 -16.91 -1.52
N ARG A 67 4.03 -17.05 -2.13
CA ARG A 67 3.78 -16.59 -3.51
C ARG A 67 3.81 -15.06 -3.59
N GLU A 68 3.20 -14.38 -2.62
CA GLU A 68 3.18 -12.92 -2.57
C GLU A 68 4.59 -12.33 -2.39
N TYR A 69 5.40 -12.91 -1.51
CA TYR A 69 6.81 -12.54 -1.36
C TYR A 69 7.59 -12.71 -2.66
N ALA A 70 7.44 -13.85 -3.34
CA ALA A 70 8.13 -14.10 -4.60
C ALA A 70 7.76 -13.08 -5.69
N ARG A 71 6.49 -12.65 -5.75
CA ARG A 71 6.01 -11.66 -6.72
C ARG A 71 6.63 -10.28 -6.52
N ILE A 72 6.83 -9.85 -5.27
CA ILE A 72 7.29 -8.49 -4.98
C ILE A 72 8.82 -8.41 -4.81
N ALA A 73 9.52 -9.54 -4.75
CA ALA A 73 10.95 -9.60 -4.46
C ALA A 73 11.82 -8.85 -5.48
N SER A 74 11.42 -8.80 -6.74
CA SER A 74 12.16 -8.13 -7.82
C SER A 74 11.73 -6.69 -8.09
N GLY A 75 10.63 -6.25 -7.48
CA GLY A 75 10.05 -4.93 -7.71
C GLY A 75 10.66 -3.87 -6.78
N GLU A 76 10.80 -2.65 -7.28
CA GLU A 76 11.02 -1.49 -6.41
C GLU A 76 9.76 -1.23 -5.58
N GLN A 77 9.96 -0.73 -4.36
CA GLN A 77 8.88 -0.37 -3.46
C GLN A 77 9.00 1.10 -3.05
N TRP A 78 7.87 1.72 -2.74
CA TRP A 78 7.80 3.10 -2.28
C TRP A 78 7.02 3.18 -0.98
N PHE A 79 7.51 4.02 -0.08
CA PHE A 79 6.87 4.32 1.19
C PHE A 79 6.49 5.79 1.26
N ALA A 80 5.23 6.07 1.59
CA ALA A 80 4.77 7.42 1.87
C ALA A 80 4.01 7.48 3.20
N TRP A 81 4.15 8.62 3.87
CA TRP A 81 3.53 8.97 5.14
C TRP A 81 2.76 10.28 5.00
N GLU A 82 1.60 10.34 5.62
CA GLU A 82 0.79 11.55 5.71
C GLU A 82 0.36 11.77 7.17
N GLY A 83 0.47 13.01 7.64
CA GLY A 83 0.17 13.37 9.02
C GLY A 83 1.40 13.57 9.91
N PRO A 84 1.18 13.96 11.17
CA PRO A 84 2.24 14.14 12.16
C PRO A 84 3.10 12.88 12.36
N THR A 85 4.41 13.07 12.50
CA THR A 85 5.36 11.97 12.81
C THR A 85 5.59 11.77 14.31
N ARG A 86 4.82 12.46 15.15
CA ARG A 86 4.83 12.28 16.61
C ARG A 86 3.83 11.18 17.00
N PRO A 87 4.14 10.36 18.01
CA PRO A 87 3.21 9.37 18.54
C PRO A 87 1.86 9.99 18.95
N GLY A 88 0.78 9.23 18.77
CA GLY A 88 -0.59 9.62 19.13
C GLY A 88 -1.26 10.60 18.17
N GLY A 89 -0.58 11.02 17.08
CA GLY A 89 -1.20 11.80 16.02
C GLY A 89 -1.95 10.92 15.01
N ARG A 90 -3.06 11.44 14.48
CA ARG A 90 -3.76 10.88 13.32
C ARG A 90 -2.80 10.76 12.14
N HIS A 91 -2.69 9.59 11.54
CA HIS A 91 -1.70 9.36 10.49
C HIS A 91 -2.16 8.31 9.48
N TYR A 92 -1.52 8.37 8.33
CA TYR A 92 -1.71 7.45 7.23
C TYR A 92 -0.35 7.06 6.66
N TYR A 93 -0.23 5.82 6.20
CA TYR A 93 0.89 5.44 5.35
C TYR A 93 0.46 4.51 4.22
N ARG A 94 1.27 4.50 3.16
CA ARG A 94 1.17 3.51 2.08
C ARG A 94 2.51 2.87 1.78
N VAL A 95 2.46 1.58 1.51
CA VAL A 95 3.53 0.85 0.84
C VAL A 95 3.03 0.46 -0.54
N GLN A 96 3.79 0.78 -1.56
CA GLN A 96 3.45 0.49 -2.93
C GLN A 96 4.58 -0.25 -3.63
N GLY A 97 4.25 -1.29 -4.40
CA GLY A 97 5.09 -1.82 -5.46
C GLY A 97 4.33 -1.80 -6.79
N GLU A 98 4.89 -2.43 -7.82
CA GLU A 98 4.24 -2.57 -9.13
C GLU A 98 2.85 -3.23 -9.02
N ASP A 99 2.77 -4.36 -8.31
CA ASP A 99 1.52 -5.10 -8.08
C ASP A 99 1.26 -5.28 -6.57
N LEU A 100 1.55 -4.26 -5.76
CA LEU A 100 1.25 -4.29 -4.33
C LEU A 100 0.82 -2.91 -3.89
N LEU A 101 -0.32 -2.82 -3.22
CA LEU A 101 -0.67 -1.63 -2.46
C LEU A 101 -1.11 -2.04 -1.06
N ILE A 102 -0.46 -1.45 -0.06
CA ILE A 102 -0.87 -1.52 1.34
C ILE A 102 -1.19 -0.11 1.77
N GLU A 103 -2.38 0.10 2.31
CA GLU A 103 -2.75 1.36 2.96
C GLU A 103 -3.12 1.10 4.42
N TYR A 104 -2.73 2.05 5.26
CA TYR A 104 -3.10 2.07 6.67
C TYR A 104 -3.54 3.49 7.00
N ASP A 105 -4.74 3.58 7.56
CA ASP A 105 -5.28 4.81 8.09
C ASP A 105 -5.60 4.61 9.58
N ASN A 106 -5.10 5.53 10.41
CA ASN A 106 -5.54 5.66 11.79
C ASN A 106 -5.90 7.11 12.06
N THR A 107 -7.06 7.47 11.56
CA THR A 107 -7.64 8.81 11.68
C THR A 107 -9.00 8.76 12.38
N SER A 108 -9.28 7.78 13.23
CA SER A 108 -10.44 7.87 14.13
C SER A 108 -10.14 8.82 15.29
N ASP A 109 -11.17 9.49 15.83
CA ASP A 109 -11.01 10.47 16.93
C ASP A 109 -10.48 9.84 18.22
N ASP A 110 -10.76 8.57 18.44
CA ASP A 110 -10.29 7.80 19.60
C ASP A 110 -9.00 7.01 19.34
N GLY A 111 -8.48 7.02 18.10
CA GLY A 111 -7.31 6.24 17.66
C GLY A 111 -7.47 4.73 17.81
N ASN A 112 -8.69 4.25 18.10
CA ASN A 112 -9.00 2.86 18.40
C ASN A 112 -9.61 2.13 17.19
N HIS A 113 -9.76 2.82 16.06
CA HIS A 113 -10.21 2.22 14.82
C HIS A 113 -9.26 2.59 13.69
N ALA A 114 -8.45 1.61 13.29
CA ALA A 114 -7.60 1.72 12.12
C ALA A 114 -8.21 0.95 10.96
N HIS A 115 -8.18 1.55 9.78
CA HIS A 115 -8.49 0.87 8.53
C HIS A 115 -7.19 0.42 7.88
N THR A 116 -7.22 -0.78 7.31
CA THR A 116 -6.11 -1.22 6.48
C THR A 116 -6.61 -2.03 5.31
N VAL A 117 -5.96 -1.84 4.17
CA VAL A 117 -6.22 -2.60 2.96
C VAL A 117 -4.90 -3.13 2.42
N LEU A 118 -4.95 -4.33 1.88
CA LEU A 118 -3.94 -4.87 1.00
C LEU A 118 -4.61 -5.17 -0.33
N ARG A 119 -4.09 -4.61 -1.42
CA ARG A 119 -4.60 -4.76 -2.78
C ARG A 119 -3.53 -5.29 -3.72
N ARG A 120 -4.00 -5.95 -4.77
CA ARG A 120 -3.22 -6.44 -5.91
C ARG A 120 -3.79 -5.78 -7.16
N PRO A 121 -3.21 -4.67 -7.66
CA PRO A 121 -3.72 -3.96 -8.83
C PRO A 121 -3.93 -4.85 -10.05
N HIS A 122 -3.06 -5.85 -10.29
CA HIS A 122 -3.19 -6.80 -11.41
C HIS A 122 -4.11 -8.00 -11.11
N GLY A 123 -4.73 -8.04 -9.92
CA GLY A 123 -5.54 -9.16 -9.43
C GLY A 123 -6.74 -8.71 -8.61
N GLU A 124 -7.29 -7.52 -8.89
CA GLU A 124 -8.43 -6.95 -8.18
C GLU A 124 -9.65 -7.89 -8.27
N PHE A 125 -10.28 -8.14 -7.12
CA PHE A 125 -11.41 -9.05 -7.05
C PHE A 125 -12.58 -8.53 -7.91
N GLY A 126 -13.05 -9.35 -8.85
CA GLY A 126 -14.19 -9.04 -9.70
C GLY A 126 -13.88 -8.14 -10.91
N ALA A 127 -12.64 -7.71 -11.10
CA ALA A 127 -12.27 -6.76 -12.16
C ALA A 127 -12.44 -7.33 -13.59
N ASP A 128 -12.34 -8.65 -13.80
CA ASP A 128 -12.22 -9.18 -15.18
C ASP A 128 -13.03 -10.44 -15.50
N VAL A 129 -14.02 -10.81 -14.68
CA VAL A 129 -14.91 -11.93 -15.06
C VAL A 129 -16.17 -11.41 -15.73
N LEU A 130 -16.79 -10.37 -15.16
CA LEU A 130 -18.05 -9.83 -15.66
C LEU A 130 -17.86 -8.85 -16.83
N ALA A 131 -16.77 -8.08 -16.82
CA ALA A 131 -16.40 -7.20 -17.93
C ALA A 131 -15.99 -7.99 -19.18
N ALA A 132 -15.09 -8.98 -19.03
CA ALA A 132 -14.75 -9.93 -20.09
C ALA A 132 -15.98 -10.69 -20.61
N HIS A 133 -16.85 -11.17 -19.72
CA HIS A 133 -18.10 -11.82 -20.13
C HIS A 133 -18.98 -10.89 -20.97
N ARG A 134 -19.24 -9.66 -20.53
CA ARG A 134 -20.03 -8.67 -21.29
C ARG A 134 -19.40 -8.32 -22.63
N ALA A 135 -18.08 -8.14 -22.69
CA ALA A 135 -17.37 -7.90 -23.94
C ALA A 135 -17.53 -9.09 -24.91
N SER A 136 -17.52 -10.32 -24.40
CA SER A 136 -17.70 -11.52 -25.20
C SER A 136 -19.16 -11.81 -25.61
N THR A 137 -20.16 -11.33 -24.86
CA THR A 137 -21.59 -11.66 -25.10
C THR A 137 -22.39 -10.57 -25.82
N HIS A 138 -21.90 -9.33 -25.92
CA HIS A 138 -22.56 -8.26 -26.69
C HIS A 138 -22.14 -8.20 -28.17
N HIS A 139 -21.47 -9.23 -28.69
CA HIS A 139 -21.31 -9.45 -30.13
C HIS A 139 -22.49 -10.27 -30.70
N HIS A 140 -23.69 -9.72 -30.65
CA HIS A 140 -24.86 -10.20 -31.42
C HIS A 140 -25.78 -9.03 -31.77
#